data_AF-A0A1G3ZFV9-F1
#
_entry.id   AF-A0A1G3ZFV9-F1
#
_cell.length_a   1.000
_cell.length_b   1.000
_cell.length_c   1.000
_cell.angle_alpha   90.00
_cell.angle_beta   90.00
_cell.angle_gamma   90.00
#
_symmetry.space_group_name_H-M   'P 1'
#
loop_
_entity.id
_entity.type
_entity.pdbx_description
1 polymer ?
#
loop_
_entity_poly.entity_id
_entity_poly.type
_entity_poly.pdbx_seq_one_letter_code
_entity_poly.pdbx_strand_id
1 'polypeptide(L)'
;MEEADGSIPTGAAYTPIMAELQAIIAAQVNNSVILIDDIRLFGSALNGRRVPAAGSEHYPLFSEVCALLTANGFTCVVLGDILLAHNVQRPLNFSAVVTACTVSRLYDGANYSDVTILAQEQVIAAAQGEELATLKEAYTNHSMLWRAWRNRSPYFNLWYGLSLQNSGQHRQAAVEFQEVIRLGYEHWRIFWYLAQSYHAVNDQSQTQAALQRVLSINPMFKPAQQLLTLVTRAG
;
A
#
# COMPACT_ATOMS: atom_id res chain seq x y z
N MET A 1 -29.67 31.91 -10.72
CA MET A 1 -28.98 30.61 -10.74
C MET A 1 -27.65 30.88 -11.40
N GLU A 2 -26.66 31.28 -10.61
CA GLU A 2 -25.30 31.54 -11.10
C GLU A 2 -24.51 30.24 -11.16
N GLU A 3 -23.71 30.07 -12.21
CA GLU A 3 -22.75 28.99 -12.28
C GLU A 3 -21.59 29.31 -11.34
N ALA A 4 -21.28 28.40 -10.42
CA ALA A 4 -20.16 28.58 -9.51
C ALA A 4 -18.84 28.47 -10.29
N ASP A 5 -18.03 29.52 -10.21
CA ASP A 5 -16.68 29.54 -10.76
C ASP A 5 -15.86 28.33 -10.26
N GLY A 6 -15.18 27.67 -11.19
CA GLY A 6 -14.38 26.46 -10.93
C GLY A 6 -13.03 26.74 -10.25
N SER A 7 -12.84 27.92 -9.67
CA SER A 7 -11.62 28.30 -8.95
C SER A 7 -11.53 27.58 -7.61
N ILE A 8 -10.83 26.43 -7.60
CA ILE A 8 -10.51 25.68 -6.37
C ILE A 8 -9.71 26.61 -5.44
N PRO A 9 -10.16 26.88 -4.19
CA PRO A 9 -9.43 27.73 -3.27
C PRO A 9 -8.06 27.14 -2.92
N THR A 10 -6.99 27.81 -3.37
CA THR A 10 -5.60 27.45 -3.03
C THR A 10 -5.33 27.76 -1.55
N GLY A 11 -5.68 26.81 -0.69
CA GLY A 11 -5.75 26.97 0.76
C GLY A 11 -6.93 26.25 1.43
N ALA A 12 -7.81 25.58 0.67
CA ALA A 12 -8.81 24.67 1.24
C ALA A 12 -8.11 23.60 2.09
N ALA A 13 -8.44 23.55 3.39
CA ALA A 13 -7.75 22.72 4.36
C ALA A 13 -7.89 21.21 4.06
N TYR A 14 -6.94 20.43 4.56
CA TYR A 14 -7.13 18.99 4.74
C TYR A 14 -8.39 18.70 5.56
N THR A 15 -8.91 17.48 5.48
CA THR A 15 -9.96 17.01 6.38
C THR A 15 -9.56 17.26 7.85
N PRO A 16 -10.51 17.59 8.74
CA PRO A 16 -10.22 18.08 10.09
C PRO A 16 -9.48 17.06 10.97
N ILE A 17 -9.35 15.80 10.53
CA ILE A 17 -8.69 14.69 11.22
C ILE A 17 -7.36 15.05 11.88
N MET A 18 -6.50 15.87 11.25
CA MET A 18 -5.22 16.27 11.85
C MET A 18 -5.40 17.17 13.09
N ALA A 19 -6.40 18.07 13.06
CA ALA A 19 -6.75 18.92 14.21
C ALA A 19 -7.56 18.16 15.27
N GLU A 20 -8.43 17.23 14.85
CA GLU A 20 -9.19 16.35 15.74
C GLU A 20 -8.25 15.42 16.54
N LEU A 21 -7.27 14.81 15.88
CA LEU A 21 -6.24 14.00 16.54
C LEU A 21 -5.38 14.84 17.49
N GLN A 22 -4.99 16.06 17.09
CA GLN A 22 -4.29 16.99 17.98
C GLN A 22 -5.13 17.36 19.21
N ALA A 23 -6.44 17.54 19.08
CA ALA A 23 -7.34 17.79 20.20
C ALA A 23 -7.48 16.57 21.14
N ILE A 24 -7.59 15.36 20.59
CA ILE A 24 -7.61 14.10 21.36
C ILE A 24 -6.31 13.91 22.15
N ILE A 25 -5.17 14.18 21.52
CA ILE A 25 -3.83 14.14 22.13
C ILE A 25 -3.73 15.20 23.26
N ALA A 26 -4.14 16.44 22.98
CA ALA A 26 -4.11 17.53 23.96
C ALA A 26 -5.03 17.30 25.17
N ALA A 27 -6.11 16.54 25.00
CA ALA A 27 -7.00 16.10 26.08
C ALA A 27 -6.42 14.97 26.96
N GLN A 28 -5.23 14.44 26.64
CA GLN A 28 -4.49 13.44 27.43
C GLN A 28 -5.34 12.21 27.82
N VAL A 29 -6.16 11.71 26.89
CA VAL A 29 -7.04 10.55 27.11
C VAL A 29 -6.23 9.25 27.04
N ASN A 30 -5.41 9.01 28.07
CA ASN A 30 -4.37 7.97 28.11
C ASN A 30 -4.91 6.52 27.99
N ASN A 31 -6.22 6.30 28.15
CA ASN A 31 -6.89 5.00 28.02
C ASN A 31 -7.69 4.86 26.71
N SER A 32 -7.40 5.66 25.68
CA SER A 32 -8.08 5.62 24.40
C SER A 32 -7.53 4.54 23.45
N VAL A 33 -8.42 4.03 22.60
CA VAL A 33 -8.09 3.47 21.28
C VAL A 33 -8.77 4.39 20.27
N ILE A 34 -8.03 4.83 19.26
CA ILE A 34 -8.55 5.66 18.17
C ILE A 34 -8.77 4.75 16.97
N LEU A 35 -9.95 4.82 16.37
CA LEU A 35 -10.27 4.17 15.10
C LEU A 35 -10.52 5.25 14.06
N ILE A 36 -9.85 5.17 12.92
CA ILE A 36 -9.98 6.10 11.81
C ILE A 36 -10.33 5.27 10.57
N ASP A 37 -11.56 5.44 10.08
CA ASP A 37 -12.09 4.72 8.92
C ASP A 37 -11.66 5.38 7.60
N ASP A 38 -12.03 4.78 6.47
CA ASP A 38 -11.81 5.31 5.12
C ASP A 38 -10.30 5.57 4.80
N ILE A 39 -9.36 4.78 5.35
CA ILE A 39 -7.92 5.06 5.16
C ILE A 39 -7.48 4.95 3.70
N ARG A 40 -8.26 4.32 2.82
CA ARG A 40 -8.11 4.34 1.36
C ARG A 40 -8.02 5.75 0.76
N LEU A 41 -8.59 6.73 1.46
CA LEU A 41 -8.56 8.14 1.11
C LEU A 41 -7.22 8.80 1.48
N PHE A 42 -6.46 8.23 2.43
CA PHE A 42 -5.24 8.83 2.96
C PHE A 42 -4.10 8.61 1.96
N GLY A 43 -3.39 9.71 1.69
CA GLY A 43 -2.35 9.77 0.67
C GLY A 43 -1.19 8.82 0.96
N SER A 44 -0.56 8.33 -0.11
CA SER A 44 0.62 7.47 0.00
C SER A 44 1.87 8.22 -0.45
N ALA A 45 3.00 7.99 0.20
CA ALA A 45 4.29 8.56 -0.18
C ALA A 45 5.23 7.49 -0.76
N LEU A 46 6.08 7.89 -1.70
CA LEU A 46 7.19 7.11 -2.21
C LEU A 46 8.39 8.04 -2.46
N ASN A 47 9.55 7.71 -1.87
CA ASN A 47 10.78 8.50 -1.88
C ASN A 47 10.55 9.98 -1.54
N GLY A 48 9.77 10.23 -0.47
CA GLY A 48 9.43 11.58 0.01
C GLY A 48 8.42 12.36 -0.85
N ARG A 49 7.78 11.72 -1.85
CA ARG A 49 6.81 12.37 -2.75
C ARG A 49 5.44 11.69 -2.66
N ARG A 50 4.35 12.46 -2.68
CA ARG A 50 2.99 11.90 -2.78
C ARG A 50 2.83 11.14 -4.10
N VAL A 51 2.24 9.95 -4.04
CA VAL A 51 1.86 9.13 -5.19
C VAL A 51 0.55 9.70 -5.77
N PRO A 52 0.51 10.23 -7.02
CA PRO A 52 -0.56 11.13 -7.47
C PRO A 52 -1.98 10.55 -7.55
N ALA A 53 -2.15 9.22 -7.60
CA ALA A 53 -3.46 8.57 -7.67
C ALA A 53 -3.69 7.54 -6.54
N ALA A 54 -2.94 7.68 -5.43
CA ALA A 54 -3.12 6.90 -4.21
C ALA A 54 -3.75 7.77 -3.11
N GLY A 55 -5.04 7.57 -2.87
CA GLY A 55 -5.85 8.42 -1.98
C GLY A 55 -6.26 9.76 -2.59
N SER A 56 -6.84 10.62 -1.76
CA SER A 56 -7.35 11.95 -2.09
C SER A 56 -6.37 13.03 -1.62
N GLU A 57 -6.25 14.11 -2.39
CA GLU A 57 -5.42 15.28 -2.06
C GLU A 57 -5.95 16.03 -0.82
N HIS A 58 -7.25 15.93 -0.51
CA HIS A 58 -7.86 16.54 0.67
C HIS A 58 -7.59 15.79 1.98
N TYR A 59 -7.02 14.59 1.93
CA TYR A 59 -6.64 13.81 3.12
C TYR A 59 -5.12 13.86 3.32
N PRO A 60 -4.62 13.83 4.57
CA PRO A 60 -3.18 13.77 4.86
C PRO A 60 -2.53 12.51 4.28
N LEU A 61 -1.20 12.46 4.25
CA LEU A 61 -0.49 11.21 4.03
C LEU A 61 -0.71 10.26 5.20
N PHE A 62 -0.86 8.97 4.92
CA PHE A 62 -1.02 7.94 5.95
C PHE A 62 0.16 7.92 6.94
N SER A 63 1.37 8.18 6.45
CA SER A 63 2.59 8.30 7.26
C SER A 63 2.62 9.54 8.16
N GLU A 64 2.04 10.68 7.77
CA GLU A 64 1.96 11.89 8.60
C GLU A 64 1.06 11.66 9.83
N VAL A 65 -0.08 10.99 9.61
CA VAL A 65 -1.04 10.61 10.67
C VAL A 65 -0.40 9.62 11.63
N CYS A 66 0.27 8.59 11.11
CA CYS A 66 0.96 7.62 11.95
C CYS A 66 2.15 8.24 12.71
N ALA A 67 2.86 9.20 12.11
CA ALA A 67 3.95 9.92 12.78
C ALA A 67 3.44 10.81 13.93
N LEU A 68 2.35 11.55 13.73
CA LEU A 68 1.68 12.34 14.78
C LEU A 68 1.28 11.45 15.97
N LEU A 69 0.66 10.30 15.69
CA LEU A 69 0.20 9.35 16.70
C LEU A 69 1.38 8.68 17.43
N THR A 70 2.40 8.23 16.70
CA THR A 70 3.59 7.58 17.27
C THR A 70 4.40 8.53 18.14
N ALA A 71 4.55 9.80 17.72
CA ALA A 71 5.20 10.84 18.51
C ALA A 71 4.49 11.13 19.85
N ASN A 72 3.21 10.74 19.99
CA ASN A 72 2.39 10.91 21.19
C ASN A 72 2.05 9.58 21.88
N GLY A 73 2.85 8.53 21.64
CA GLY A 73 2.78 7.27 22.40
C GLY A 73 1.71 6.27 21.93
N PHE A 74 1.28 6.34 20.67
CA PHE A 74 0.39 5.34 20.07
C PHE A 74 1.12 4.45 19.05
N THR A 75 0.85 3.14 19.08
CA THR A 75 1.16 2.23 17.97
C THR A 75 0.04 2.30 16.94
N CYS A 76 0.38 2.42 15.66
CA CYS A 76 -0.56 2.46 14.53
C CYS A 76 -0.61 1.11 13.80
N VAL A 77 -1.82 0.62 13.50
CA VAL A 77 -2.08 -0.70 12.91
C VAL A 77 -3.19 -0.60 11.87
N VAL A 78 -3.03 -1.29 10.73
CA VAL A 78 -3.99 -1.34 9.63
C VAL A 78 -4.89 -2.57 9.74
N LEU A 79 -6.19 -2.34 9.91
CA LEU A 79 -7.24 -3.35 9.94
C LEU A 79 -8.17 -3.16 8.74
N GLY A 80 -7.82 -3.76 7.60
CA GLY A 80 -8.55 -3.57 6.35
C GLY A 80 -8.43 -2.12 5.86
N ASP A 81 -9.54 -1.37 5.95
CA ASP A 81 -9.59 0.06 5.62
C ASP A 81 -9.67 1.00 6.85
N ILE A 82 -9.41 0.45 8.04
CA ILE A 82 -9.38 1.20 9.31
C ILE A 82 -7.94 1.29 9.82
N LEU A 83 -7.52 2.47 10.28
CA LEU A 83 -6.35 2.66 11.14
C LEU A 83 -6.80 2.59 12.60
N LEU A 84 -6.33 1.56 13.30
CA LEU A 84 -6.39 1.46 14.75
C LEU A 84 -5.11 2.04 15.34
N ALA A 85 -5.24 2.99 16.26
CA ALA A 85 -4.14 3.48 17.08
C ALA A 85 -4.40 3.21 18.58
N HIS A 86 -3.46 2.56 19.26
CA HIS A 86 -3.57 2.22 20.68
C HIS A 86 -2.32 2.65 21.46
N ASN A 87 -2.49 3.03 22.73
CA ASN A 87 -1.37 3.45 23.60
C ASN A 87 -0.31 2.32 23.71
N VAL A 88 0.98 2.65 23.54
CA VAL A 88 2.12 1.72 23.66
C VAL A 88 2.21 1.03 25.02
N GLN A 89 1.71 1.67 26.09
CA GLN A 89 1.65 1.11 27.45
C GLN A 89 0.58 0.02 27.60
N ARG A 90 -0.29 -0.15 26.60
CA ARG A 90 -1.33 -1.18 26.52
C ARG A 90 -1.19 -1.91 25.17
N PRO A 91 -0.16 -2.76 25.02
CA PRO A 91 0.09 -3.46 23.77
C PRO A 91 -1.08 -4.39 23.44
N LEU A 92 -1.58 -4.31 22.21
CA LEU A 92 -2.54 -5.23 21.64
C LEU A 92 -1.80 -6.21 20.73
N ASN A 93 -2.21 -7.48 20.75
CA ASN A 93 -1.65 -8.50 19.87
C ASN A 93 -2.45 -8.53 18.56
N PHE A 94 -1.74 -8.52 17.44
CA PHE A 94 -2.31 -8.62 16.10
C PHE A 94 -1.71 -9.82 15.36
N SER A 95 -2.37 -10.26 14.30
CA SER A 95 -1.87 -11.34 13.46
C SER A 95 -0.64 -10.91 12.64
N ALA A 96 0.06 -11.90 12.10
CA ALA A 96 1.19 -11.65 11.21
C ALA A 96 0.75 -10.93 9.92
N VAL A 97 -0.43 -11.24 9.36
CA VAL A 97 -0.96 -10.58 8.16
C VAL A 97 -1.32 -9.12 8.44
N VAL A 98 -2.00 -8.82 9.57
CA VAL A 98 -2.30 -7.44 9.98
C VAL A 98 -1.01 -6.61 10.17
N THR A 99 -0.01 -7.20 10.82
CA THR A 99 1.31 -6.56 11.00
C THR A 99 1.99 -6.31 9.66
N ALA A 100 1.96 -7.27 8.75
CA ALA A 100 2.55 -7.17 7.42
C ALA A 100 1.84 -6.16 6.52
N CYS A 101 0.50 -6.11 6.53
CA CYS A 101 -0.28 -5.07 5.84
C CYS A 101 0.06 -3.68 6.37
N THR A 102 0.23 -3.53 7.69
CA THR A 102 0.66 -2.27 8.32
C THR A 102 2.03 -1.82 7.80
N VAL A 103 3.02 -2.71 7.76
CA VAL A 103 4.36 -2.42 7.22
C VAL A 103 4.33 -2.14 5.71
N SER A 104 3.57 -2.93 4.94
CA SER A 104 3.41 -2.74 3.49
C SER A 104 2.82 -1.38 3.15
N ARG A 105 1.78 -0.96 3.89
CA ARG A 105 1.09 0.33 3.77
C ARG A 105 1.95 1.53 4.20
N LEU A 106 2.80 1.35 5.21
CA LEU A 106 3.72 2.39 5.70
C LEU A 106 5.00 2.52 4.87
N TYR A 107 5.32 1.54 4.01
CA TYR A 107 6.57 1.57 3.25
C TYR A 107 6.63 2.70 2.22
N ASP A 108 7.61 3.57 2.39
CA ASP A 108 7.79 4.80 1.61
C ASP A 108 8.94 4.72 0.58
N GLY A 109 9.55 3.54 0.38
CA GLY A 109 10.72 3.37 -0.48
C GLY A 109 12.07 3.38 0.26
N ALA A 110 12.14 3.92 1.49
CA ALA A 110 13.39 4.09 2.23
C ALA A 110 13.34 3.65 3.71
N ASN A 111 12.16 3.65 4.34
CA ASN A 111 11.99 3.39 5.77
C ASN A 111 12.12 1.92 6.22
N TYR A 112 12.08 0.96 5.29
CA TYR A 112 12.38 -0.46 5.53
C TYR A 112 13.36 -0.99 4.49
N SER A 113 14.15 -2.01 4.82
CA SER A 113 15.08 -2.64 3.86
C SER A 113 14.33 -3.51 2.84
N ASP A 114 14.91 -3.69 1.65
CA ASP A 114 14.41 -4.61 0.60
C ASP A 114 14.06 -5.99 1.17
N VAL A 115 14.90 -6.54 2.07
CA VAL A 115 14.67 -7.85 2.70
C VAL A 115 13.49 -7.80 3.67
N THR A 116 13.38 -6.73 4.47
CA THR A 116 12.29 -6.54 5.43
C THR A 116 10.94 -6.46 4.72
N ILE A 117 10.84 -5.65 3.66
CA ILE A 117 9.56 -5.39 2.99
C ILE A 117 9.09 -6.61 2.20
N LEU A 118 10.00 -7.29 1.47
CA LEU A 118 9.67 -8.55 0.78
C LEU A 118 9.24 -9.65 1.76
N ALA A 119 9.89 -9.75 2.93
CA ALA A 119 9.52 -10.75 3.94
C ALA A 119 8.13 -10.51 4.55
N GLN A 120 7.74 -9.24 4.79
CA GLN A 120 6.37 -8.92 5.23
C GLN A 120 5.37 -9.23 4.11
N GLU A 121 5.65 -8.84 2.88
CA GLU A 121 4.70 -9.07 1.77
C GLU A 121 4.54 -10.54 1.40
N GLN A 122 5.53 -11.39 1.69
CA GLN A 122 5.39 -12.84 1.64
C GLN A 122 4.42 -13.39 2.71
N VAL A 123 4.28 -12.74 3.87
CA VAL A 123 3.25 -13.10 4.89
C VAL A 123 1.86 -12.75 4.38
N ILE A 124 1.69 -11.59 3.73
CA ILE A 124 0.42 -11.20 3.09
C ILE A 124 0.07 -12.19 1.98
N ALA A 125 1.03 -12.54 1.13
CA ALA A 125 0.86 -13.51 0.05
C ALA A 125 0.44 -14.90 0.59
N ALA A 126 0.97 -15.30 1.75
CA ALA A 126 0.70 -16.57 2.41
C ALA A 126 -0.56 -16.58 3.32
N ALA A 127 -1.35 -15.51 3.34
CA ALA A 127 -2.58 -15.43 4.14
C ALA A 127 -3.59 -16.55 3.80
N GLN A 128 -4.32 -17.05 4.80
CA GLN A 128 -5.28 -18.14 4.67
C GLN A 128 -6.55 -17.86 5.50
N GLY A 129 -7.56 -18.73 5.35
CA GLY A 129 -8.78 -18.68 6.15
C GLY A 129 -9.49 -17.34 6.11
N GLU A 130 -9.87 -16.82 7.28
CA GLU A 130 -10.57 -15.54 7.45
C GLU A 130 -9.71 -14.35 7.00
N GLU A 131 -8.41 -14.35 7.24
CA GLU A 131 -7.51 -13.25 6.83
C GLU A 131 -7.48 -13.09 5.30
N LEU A 132 -7.43 -14.21 4.58
CA LEU A 132 -7.52 -14.23 3.11
C LEU A 132 -8.91 -13.81 2.61
N ALA A 133 -9.97 -14.07 3.37
CA ALA A 133 -11.32 -13.58 3.06
C ALA A 133 -11.39 -12.05 3.24
N THR A 134 -10.88 -11.50 4.34
CA THR A 134 -10.84 -10.05 4.59
C THR A 134 -10.00 -9.31 3.55
N LEU A 135 -8.86 -9.86 3.11
CA LEU A 135 -8.07 -9.25 2.02
C LEU A 135 -8.85 -9.22 0.69
N LYS A 136 -9.61 -10.28 0.37
CA LYS A 136 -10.49 -10.34 -0.81
C LYS A 136 -11.67 -9.38 -0.71
N GLU A 137 -12.25 -9.23 0.48
CA GLU A 137 -13.34 -8.29 0.74
C GLU A 137 -12.87 -6.84 0.62
N ALA A 138 -11.77 -6.47 1.27
CA ALA A 138 -11.17 -5.14 1.16
C ALA A 138 -10.80 -4.79 -0.29
N TYR A 139 -10.26 -5.75 -1.05
CA TYR A 139 -10.12 -5.62 -2.50
C TYR A 139 -11.47 -5.38 -3.19
N THR A 140 -12.45 -6.26 -2.99
CA THR A 140 -13.77 -6.19 -3.66
C THR A 140 -14.49 -4.85 -3.41
N ASN A 141 -14.39 -4.34 -2.19
CA ASN A 141 -15.08 -3.12 -1.75
C ASN A 141 -14.35 -1.82 -2.12
N HIS A 142 -13.03 -1.85 -2.32
CA HIS A 142 -12.21 -0.62 -2.40
C HIS A 142 -11.23 -0.53 -3.59
N SER A 143 -11.05 -1.60 -4.39
CA SER A 143 -10.28 -1.54 -5.65
C SER A 143 -11.15 -1.19 -6.86
N MET A 144 -12.41 -1.62 -6.86
CA MET A 144 -13.25 -1.66 -8.06
C MET A 144 -13.86 -0.30 -8.45
N LEU A 145 -14.17 -0.18 -9.74
CA LEU A 145 -14.51 1.06 -10.46
C LEU A 145 -15.83 1.76 -10.05
N TRP A 146 -16.54 1.30 -9.04
CA TRP A 146 -17.90 1.78 -8.76
C TRP A 146 -17.91 3.15 -8.05
N ARG A 147 -18.38 4.17 -8.80
CA ARG A 147 -18.59 5.58 -8.43
C ARG A 147 -17.34 6.47 -8.44
N ALA A 148 -16.97 6.91 -9.65
CA ALA A 148 -16.56 8.27 -10.07
C ALA A 148 -15.50 9.12 -9.30
N TRP A 149 -15.11 8.77 -8.08
CA TRP A 149 -14.20 9.53 -7.23
C TRP A 149 -12.79 8.92 -7.27
N ARG A 150 -11.75 9.74 -7.15
CA ARG A 150 -10.32 9.36 -7.29
C ARG A 150 -9.76 8.61 -6.05
N ASN A 151 -10.61 7.82 -5.40
CA ASN A 151 -10.46 7.41 -4.01
C ASN A 151 -9.95 5.96 -3.87
N ARG A 152 -8.81 5.65 -4.52
CA ARG A 152 -8.24 4.29 -4.55
C ARG A 152 -6.95 4.19 -3.74
N SER A 153 -6.81 3.07 -3.03
CA SER A 153 -5.56 2.67 -2.38
C SER A 153 -4.89 1.58 -3.21
N PRO A 154 -3.67 1.78 -3.74
CA PRO A 154 -2.97 0.73 -4.50
C PRO A 154 -2.68 -0.51 -3.65
N TYR A 155 -2.70 -0.39 -2.32
CA TYR A 155 -2.38 -1.48 -1.42
C TYR A 155 -3.37 -2.65 -1.47
N PHE A 156 -4.66 -2.42 -1.77
CA PHE A 156 -5.62 -3.53 -1.88
C PHE A 156 -5.39 -4.38 -3.14
N ASN A 157 -5.07 -3.74 -4.28
CA ASN A 157 -4.64 -4.45 -5.49
C ASN A 157 -3.29 -5.17 -5.24
N LEU A 158 -2.34 -4.54 -4.54
CA LEU A 158 -1.06 -5.18 -4.18
C LEU A 158 -1.26 -6.44 -3.32
N TRP A 159 -2.01 -6.36 -2.23
CA TRP A 159 -2.22 -7.49 -1.30
C TRP A 159 -3.03 -8.62 -1.93
N TYR A 160 -4.03 -8.30 -2.74
CA TYR A 160 -4.78 -9.30 -3.49
C TYR A 160 -3.93 -9.93 -4.61
N GLY A 161 -3.14 -9.13 -5.34
CA GLY A 161 -2.18 -9.61 -6.34
C GLY A 161 -1.12 -10.54 -5.75
N LEU A 162 -0.61 -10.25 -4.54
CA LEU A 162 0.29 -11.12 -3.78
C LEU A 162 -0.39 -12.46 -3.41
N SER A 163 -1.63 -12.40 -2.91
CA SER A 163 -2.43 -13.59 -2.59
C SER A 163 -2.71 -14.46 -3.83
N LEU A 164 -3.00 -13.82 -4.97
CA LEU A 164 -3.18 -14.48 -6.27
C LEU A 164 -1.88 -15.12 -6.77
N GLN A 165 -0.74 -14.43 -6.65
CA GLN A 165 0.57 -14.93 -7.06
C GLN A 165 0.97 -16.18 -6.26
N ASN A 166 0.79 -16.16 -4.93
CA ASN A 166 1.02 -17.33 -4.07
C ASN A 166 0.04 -18.47 -4.34
N SER A 167 -1.18 -18.16 -4.79
CA SER A 167 -2.18 -19.14 -5.25
C SER A 167 -1.93 -19.69 -6.67
N GLY A 168 -0.79 -19.38 -7.30
CA GLY A 168 -0.47 -19.77 -8.68
C GLY A 168 -1.28 -19.05 -9.77
N GLN A 169 -2.15 -18.09 -9.41
CA GLN A 169 -3.04 -17.36 -10.33
C GLN A 169 -2.32 -16.19 -11.00
N HIS A 170 -1.11 -16.45 -11.51
CA HIS A 170 -0.16 -15.45 -11.97
C HIS A 170 -0.69 -14.49 -13.04
N ARG A 171 -1.57 -14.95 -13.95
CA ARG A 171 -2.21 -14.06 -14.95
C ARG A 171 -3.11 -12.99 -14.31
N GLN A 172 -3.82 -13.34 -13.24
CA GLN A 172 -4.66 -12.38 -12.50
C GLN A 172 -3.78 -11.47 -11.64
N ALA A 173 -2.78 -12.02 -10.94
CA ALA A 173 -1.82 -11.24 -10.17
C ALA A 173 -1.10 -10.17 -11.01
N ALA A 174 -0.75 -10.49 -12.26
CA ALA A 174 -0.16 -9.52 -13.19
C ALA A 174 -1.11 -8.34 -13.51
N VAL A 175 -2.42 -8.56 -13.63
CA VAL A 175 -3.41 -7.49 -13.82
C VAL A 175 -3.48 -6.59 -12.59
N GLU A 176 -3.45 -7.16 -11.38
CA GLU A 176 -3.46 -6.38 -10.15
C GLU A 176 -2.19 -5.51 -10.01
N PHE A 177 -1.01 -6.06 -10.28
CA PHE A 177 0.23 -5.29 -10.25
C PHE A 177 0.28 -4.20 -11.35
N GLN A 178 -0.37 -4.42 -12.50
CA GLN A 178 -0.57 -3.38 -13.52
C GLN A 178 -1.49 -2.25 -13.01
N GLU A 179 -2.58 -2.55 -12.30
CA GLU A 179 -3.44 -1.53 -11.68
C GLU A 179 -2.69 -0.74 -10.61
N VAL A 180 -1.85 -1.38 -9.78
CA VAL A 180 -0.96 -0.69 -8.82
C VAL A 180 -0.04 0.31 -9.53
N ILE A 181 0.57 -0.06 -10.66
CA ILE A 181 1.39 0.84 -11.49
C ILE A 181 0.52 1.96 -12.08
N ARG A 182 -0.69 1.66 -12.55
CA ARG A 182 -1.64 2.64 -13.11
C ARG A 182 -2.17 3.65 -12.07
N LEU A 183 -2.07 3.33 -10.77
CA LEU A 183 -2.31 4.24 -9.65
C LEU A 183 -1.05 5.05 -9.26
N GLY A 184 0.01 5.00 -10.07
CA GLY A 184 1.23 5.78 -9.91
C GLY A 184 2.24 5.22 -8.92
N TYR A 185 2.01 4.01 -8.37
CA TYR A 185 2.91 3.39 -7.41
C TYR A 185 4.06 2.66 -8.12
N GLU A 186 4.89 3.42 -8.85
CA GLU A 186 6.03 2.92 -9.63
C GLU A 186 7.26 2.57 -8.75
N HIS A 187 7.09 1.62 -7.83
CA HIS A 187 8.21 1.09 -7.04
C HIS A 187 8.80 -0.19 -7.65
N TRP A 188 10.12 -0.39 -7.52
CA TRP A 188 10.82 -1.57 -8.07
C TRP A 188 10.16 -2.89 -7.66
N ARG A 189 9.62 -2.98 -6.44
CA ARG A 189 8.97 -4.20 -5.91
C ARG A 189 7.74 -4.63 -6.73
N ILE A 190 6.98 -3.69 -7.29
CA ILE A 190 5.79 -4.01 -8.09
C ILE A 190 6.21 -4.62 -9.43
N PHE A 191 7.23 -4.05 -10.07
CA PHE A 191 7.83 -4.62 -11.28
C PHE A 191 8.49 -5.98 -11.01
N TRP A 192 8.99 -6.24 -9.80
CA TRP A 192 9.52 -7.54 -9.38
C TRP A 192 8.42 -8.59 -9.18
N TYR A 193 7.30 -8.26 -8.54
CA TYR A 193 6.15 -9.16 -8.45
C TYR A 193 5.54 -9.43 -9.84
N LEU A 194 5.44 -8.39 -10.68
CA LEU A 194 4.98 -8.51 -12.06
C LEU A 194 5.89 -9.42 -12.91
N ALA A 195 7.22 -9.26 -12.81
CA ALA A 195 8.20 -10.13 -13.47
C ALA A 195 8.06 -11.60 -13.08
N GLN A 196 7.90 -11.90 -11.78
CA GLN A 196 7.69 -13.27 -11.29
C GLN A 196 6.40 -13.88 -11.85
N SER A 197 5.31 -13.11 -11.91
CA SER A 197 4.05 -13.56 -12.51
C SER A 197 4.17 -13.82 -14.03
N TYR A 198 4.89 -12.98 -14.77
CA TYR A 198 5.14 -13.23 -16.20
C TYR A 198 6.03 -14.46 -16.43
N HIS A 199 7.06 -14.63 -15.61
CA HIS A 199 7.97 -15.78 -15.69
C HIS A 199 7.19 -17.10 -15.48
N ALA A 200 6.34 -17.14 -14.45
CA ALA A 200 5.54 -18.32 -14.12
C ALA A 200 4.47 -18.68 -15.18
N VAL A 201 4.15 -17.79 -16.11
CA VAL A 201 3.26 -18.07 -17.28
C VAL A 201 4.02 -18.21 -18.60
N ASN A 202 5.36 -18.28 -18.53
CA ASN A 202 6.30 -18.35 -19.65
C ASN A 202 6.27 -17.16 -20.63
N ASP A 203 5.80 -15.99 -20.19
CA ASP A 203 5.88 -14.76 -20.99
C ASP A 203 7.27 -14.13 -20.85
N GLN A 204 8.25 -14.68 -21.58
CA GLN A 204 9.64 -14.25 -21.53
C GLN A 204 9.80 -12.75 -21.88
N SER A 205 9.02 -12.24 -22.83
CA SER A 205 9.09 -10.85 -23.29
C SER A 205 8.68 -9.88 -22.17
N GLN A 206 7.50 -10.08 -21.58
CA GLN A 206 7.04 -9.24 -20.47
C GLN A 206 7.88 -9.46 -19.20
N THR A 207 8.42 -10.66 -18.99
CA THR A 207 9.39 -10.94 -17.91
C THR A 207 10.65 -10.08 -18.07
N GLN A 208 11.27 -10.06 -19.25
CA GLN A 208 12.47 -9.26 -19.51
C GLN A 208 12.19 -7.76 -19.35
N ALA A 209 11.08 -7.26 -19.88
CA ALA A 209 10.69 -5.85 -19.76
C ALA A 209 10.47 -5.43 -18.29
N ALA A 210 9.76 -6.24 -17.50
CA ALA A 210 9.54 -5.99 -16.08
C ALA A 210 10.86 -6.01 -15.28
N LEU A 211 11.76 -6.97 -15.56
CA LEU A 211 13.08 -7.05 -14.91
C LEU A 211 13.99 -5.86 -15.25
N GLN A 212 13.98 -5.41 -16.51
CA GLN A 212 14.67 -4.17 -16.91
C GLN A 212 14.12 -2.97 -16.14
N ARG A 213 12.80 -2.89 -15.92
CA ARG A 213 12.20 -1.82 -15.11
C ARG A 213 12.61 -1.90 -13.64
N VAL A 214 12.66 -3.09 -13.03
CA VAL A 214 13.25 -3.29 -11.68
C VAL A 214 14.66 -2.72 -11.61
N LEU A 215 15.54 -3.14 -12.52
CA LEU A 215 16.96 -2.75 -12.50
C LEU A 215 17.18 -1.28 -12.90
N SER A 216 16.23 -0.63 -13.58
CA SER A 216 16.26 0.82 -13.82
C SER A 216 15.98 1.67 -12.57
N ILE A 217 15.35 1.08 -11.54
CA ILE A 217 14.97 1.76 -10.30
C ILE A 217 15.85 1.32 -9.12
N ASN A 218 16.16 0.01 -9.03
CA ASN A 218 17.09 -0.56 -8.07
C ASN A 218 18.13 -1.44 -8.81
N PRO A 219 19.21 -0.84 -9.34
CA PRO A 219 20.23 -1.56 -10.12
C PRO A 219 20.93 -2.69 -9.36
N MET A 220 20.94 -2.62 -8.02
CA MET A 220 21.63 -3.57 -7.13
C MET A 220 20.74 -4.74 -6.70
N PHE A 221 19.49 -4.82 -7.17
CA PHE A 221 18.55 -5.87 -6.79
C PHE A 221 18.90 -7.23 -7.43
N LYS A 222 19.80 -7.96 -6.77
CA LYS A 222 20.39 -9.24 -7.22
C LYS A 222 19.38 -10.27 -7.76
N PRO A 223 18.19 -10.49 -7.18
CA PRO A 223 17.24 -11.47 -7.72
C PRO A 223 16.78 -11.15 -9.15
N ALA A 224 16.61 -9.87 -9.49
CA ALA A 224 16.28 -9.47 -10.85
C ALA A 224 17.46 -9.62 -11.82
N GLN A 225 18.70 -9.34 -11.38
CA GLN A 225 19.91 -9.60 -12.19
C GLN A 225 20.05 -11.08 -12.54
N GLN A 226 19.83 -11.95 -11.54
CA GLN A 226 19.89 -13.40 -11.67
C GLN A 226 18.79 -13.93 -12.60
N LEU A 227 17.53 -13.53 -12.38
CA LEU A 227 16.43 -13.98 -13.23
C LEU A 227 16.57 -13.46 -14.67
N LEU A 228 17.03 -12.22 -14.87
CA LEU A 228 17.27 -11.66 -16.20
C LEU A 228 18.36 -12.43 -16.95
N THR A 229 19.42 -12.86 -16.24
CA THR A 229 20.48 -13.70 -16.81
C THR A 229 19.99 -15.11 -17.15
N LEU A 230 18.96 -15.62 -16.46
CA LEU A 230 18.34 -16.91 -16.79
C LEU A 230 17.49 -16.79 -18.07
N VAL A 231 16.57 -15.82 -18.12
CA VAL A 231 15.62 -15.68 -19.25
C VAL A 231 16.23 -15.10 -20.52
N THR A 232 17.47 -14.60 -20.50
CA THR A 232 18.23 -14.18 -21.69
C THR A 232 19.19 -15.25 -22.21
N ARG A 233 19.27 -16.42 -21.55
CA ARG A 233 20.03 -17.61 -22.00
C ARG A 233 19.14 -18.77 -22.45
N ALA A 234 17.83 -18.61 -22.32
CA ALA A 234 16.81 -19.64 -22.56
C ALA A 234 15.88 -19.31 -23.74
N GLY A 235 16.31 -18.40 -24.60
CA GLY A 235 15.69 -17.99 -25.87
C GLY A 235 16.78 -17.49 -26.83
#